data_AF-A0A419GC48-F1
#
_entry.id   AF-A0A419GC48-F1
#
_cell.length_a   1.000
_cell.length_b   1.000
_cell.length_c   1.000
_cell.angle_alpha   90.00
_cell.angle_beta   90.00
_cell.angle_gamma   90.00
#
_symmetry.space_group_name_H-M   'P 1'
#
loop_
_entity.id
_entity.type
_entity.pdbx_description
1 polymer ?
#
loop_
_entity_poly.entity_id
_entity_poly.type
_entity_poly.pdbx_seq_one_letter_code
_entity_poly.pdbx_strand_id
1 'polypeptide(L)'
;VNGQRYIGTGVNLPVNIVINGVPGNDLAAFMDGPAVTVYANAQDGVANTMNAGTVVVHGSAGDVLGYGMRGGKLYIRNNVGYRVGIHMKEYKRQIPVIIAGGTAEDFFGEYMAGGVLILLGLERRQGEPLAGDYLGTGMHGGVIYLRGSVEPHKLGKEVAVLELDDGDEKVLGKFLKEYCDCFGLDYQAVREEPFVKLLPVSSRPYGRLYVY
;
A
#
# COMPACT_ATOMS: atom_id res chain seq x y z
N VAL A 1 9.78 -9.20 25.58
CA VAL A 1 8.37 -9.36 25.12
C VAL A 1 8.39 -9.21 23.61
N ASN A 2 8.18 -10.28 22.85
CA ASN A 2 8.12 -10.21 21.38
C ASN A 2 6.66 -10.37 20.96
N GLY A 3 6.12 -9.41 20.22
CA GLY A 3 4.84 -9.59 19.51
C GLY A 3 3.56 -9.23 20.29
N GLN A 4 3.51 -8.08 20.96
CA GLN A 4 2.22 -7.55 21.42
C GLN A 4 1.34 -7.22 20.20
N ARG A 5 0.29 -8.02 20.01
CA ARG A 5 -0.67 -7.88 18.90
C ARG A 5 -1.70 -6.79 19.18
N TYR A 6 -2.34 -6.28 18.14
CA TYR A 6 -3.48 -5.35 18.23
C TYR A 6 -3.18 -4.01 18.91
N ILE A 7 -1.92 -3.55 18.89
CA ILE A 7 -1.59 -2.22 19.41
C ILE A 7 -2.29 -1.17 18.55
N GLY A 8 -2.98 -0.22 19.18
CA GLY A 8 -3.72 0.84 18.47
C GLY A 8 -5.05 0.38 17.87
N THR A 9 -5.45 -0.88 18.08
CA THR A 9 -6.69 -1.41 17.49
C THR A 9 -7.93 -0.67 18.00
N GLY A 10 -8.78 -0.23 17.07
CA GLY A 10 -10.04 0.46 17.37
C GLY A 10 -9.88 1.83 18.04
N VAL A 11 -8.65 2.35 18.17
CA VAL A 11 -8.43 3.68 18.73
C VAL A 11 -8.96 4.72 17.76
N ASN A 12 -9.80 5.62 18.27
CA ASN A 12 -10.49 6.67 17.51
C ASN A 12 -10.34 8.06 18.14
N LEU A 13 -9.29 8.24 18.95
CA LEU A 13 -8.93 9.50 19.61
C LEU A 13 -7.69 10.09 18.94
N PRO A 14 -7.49 11.42 18.98
CA PRO A 14 -6.32 12.07 18.39
C PRO A 14 -5.07 11.86 19.26
N VAL A 15 -4.56 10.62 19.25
CA VAL A 15 -3.35 10.22 20.00
C VAL A 15 -2.22 9.85 19.04
N ASN A 16 -1.00 10.01 19.52
CA ASN A 16 0.21 9.60 18.82
C ASN A 16 0.81 8.41 19.56
N ILE A 17 0.95 7.28 18.87
CA ILE A 17 1.53 6.04 19.42
C ILE A 17 2.92 5.85 18.81
N VAL A 18 3.93 5.79 19.66
CA VAL A 18 5.32 5.54 19.24
C VAL A 18 5.76 4.17 19.76
N ILE A 19 6.27 3.33 18.87
CA ILE A 19 6.71 1.96 19.17
C ILE A 19 8.20 1.83 18.84
N ASN A 20 9.01 1.68 19.89
CA ASN A 20 10.46 1.42 19.79
C ASN A 20 10.74 -0.09 19.89
N GLY A 21 10.37 -0.82 18.85
CA GLY A 21 10.47 -2.27 18.79
C GLY A 21 9.50 -2.85 17.76
N VAL A 22 9.47 -4.18 17.63
CA VAL A 22 8.63 -4.88 16.64
C VAL A 22 7.25 -5.17 17.25
N PRO A 23 6.17 -4.50 16.82
CA PRO A 23 4.81 -4.86 17.23
C PRO A 23 4.42 -6.22 16.65
N GLY A 24 3.51 -6.90 17.33
CA GLY A 24 2.89 -8.12 16.80
C GLY A 24 1.89 -7.82 15.69
N ASN A 25 1.26 -8.87 15.17
CA ASN A 25 0.23 -8.79 14.14
C ASN A 25 -0.92 -7.83 14.47
N ASP A 26 -1.57 -7.35 13.41
CA ASP A 26 -2.76 -6.49 13.44
C ASP A 26 -2.52 -5.15 14.17
N LEU A 27 -1.32 -4.58 14.03
CA LEU A 27 -1.05 -3.20 14.43
C LEU A 27 -2.05 -2.25 13.77
N ALA A 28 -2.68 -1.36 14.56
CA ALA A 28 -3.62 -0.35 14.08
C ALA A 28 -4.85 -0.92 13.34
N ALA A 29 -5.26 -2.15 13.64
CA ALA A 29 -6.47 -2.71 13.05
C ALA A 29 -7.71 -1.90 13.46
N PHE A 30 -8.65 -1.66 12.55
CA PHE A 30 -9.86 -0.86 12.80
C PHE A 30 -9.61 0.57 13.32
N MET A 31 -8.37 1.07 13.25
CA MET A 31 -8.00 2.39 13.75
C MET A 31 -8.72 3.49 12.94
N ASP A 32 -9.13 4.56 13.61
CA ASP A 32 -9.92 5.64 13.01
C ASP A 32 -9.45 7.02 13.45
N GLY A 33 -8.32 7.46 12.90
CA GLY A 33 -7.78 8.81 13.08
C GLY A 33 -6.38 8.94 13.68
N PRO A 34 -5.94 8.12 14.66
CA PRO A 34 -4.63 8.27 15.29
C PRO A 34 -3.42 8.22 14.35
N ALA A 35 -2.27 8.64 14.88
CA ALA A 35 -0.97 8.43 14.24
C ALA A 35 -0.15 7.36 14.99
N VAL A 36 0.46 6.45 14.24
CA VAL A 36 1.35 5.41 14.78
C VAL A 36 2.70 5.48 14.08
N THR A 37 3.78 5.45 14.84
CA THR A 37 5.15 5.39 14.31
C THR A 37 5.91 4.22 14.93
N VAL A 38 6.45 3.35 14.08
CA VAL A 38 7.22 2.16 14.47
C VAL A 38 8.67 2.36 14.04
N TYR A 39 9.58 2.44 15.01
CA TYR A 39 11.02 2.54 14.79
C TYR A 39 11.69 1.15 14.71
N ALA A 40 11.06 0.24 13.95
CA ALA A 40 11.51 -1.12 13.68
C ALA A 40 10.73 -1.72 12.50
N ASN A 41 10.83 -3.02 12.29
CA ASN A 41 9.91 -3.78 11.44
C ASN A 41 8.53 -3.92 12.09
N ALA A 42 7.51 -4.26 11.29
CA ALA A 42 6.20 -4.70 11.75
C ALA A 42 5.87 -6.11 11.21
N GLN A 43 4.95 -6.81 11.87
CA GLN A 43 4.48 -8.12 11.41
C GLN A 43 3.27 -7.98 10.48
N ASP A 44 2.43 -9.02 10.39
CA ASP A 44 1.34 -9.11 9.42
C ASP A 44 0.12 -8.28 9.81
N GLY A 45 -0.72 -7.94 8.84
CA GLY A 45 -2.04 -7.34 9.07
C GLY A 45 -2.02 -5.91 9.58
N VAL A 46 -0.90 -5.18 9.43
CA VAL A 46 -0.85 -3.75 9.79
C VAL A 46 -1.96 -2.99 9.08
N ALA A 47 -2.69 -2.13 9.80
CA ALA A 47 -3.80 -1.33 9.29
C ALA A 47 -4.97 -2.15 8.72
N ASN A 48 -5.14 -3.40 9.15
CA ASN A 48 -6.30 -4.22 8.81
C ASN A 48 -7.60 -3.46 9.12
N THR A 49 -8.41 -3.22 8.10
CA THR A 49 -9.72 -2.58 8.21
C THR A 49 -9.67 -1.15 8.79
N MET A 50 -8.50 -0.50 8.72
CA MET A 50 -8.31 0.89 9.17
C MET A 50 -9.18 1.87 8.36
N ASN A 51 -9.80 2.82 9.06
CA ASN A 51 -10.75 3.79 8.50
C ASN A 51 -10.14 5.18 8.28
N ALA A 52 -9.22 5.59 9.15
CA ALA A 52 -8.51 6.87 9.05
C ALA A 52 -7.25 6.86 9.93
N GLY A 53 -6.40 7.87 9.77
CA GLY A 53 -5.15 8.01 10.51
C GLY A 53 -3.92 7.74 9.66
N THR A 54 -2.75 7.67 10.30
CA THR A 54 -1.48 7.40 9.61
C THR A 54 -0.66 6.38 10.39
N VAL A 55 -0.11 5.39 9.70
CA VAL A 55 0.84 4.43 10.26
C VAL A 55 2.14 4.51 9.47
N VAL A 56 3.25 4.76 10.17
CA VAL A 56 4.60 4.86 9.59
C VAL A 56 5.47 3.78 10.19
N VAL A 57 6.09 2.95 9.34
CA VAL A 57 7.00 1.87 9.74
C VAL A 57 8.38 2.13 9.12
N HIS A 58 9.38 2.37 9.97
CA HIS A 58 10.75 2.67 9.54
C HIS A 58 11.53 1.43 9.06
N GLY A 59 10.98 0.23 9.23
CA GLY A 59 11.53 -1.01 8.70
C GLY A 59 10.68 -1.63 7.58
N SER A 60 10.74 -2.96 7.48
CA SER A 60 9.87 -3.78 6.62
C SER A 60 8.59 -4.18 7.35
N ALA A 61 7.57 -4.60 6.61
CA ALA A 61 6.34 -5.13 7.18
C ALA A 61 5.95 -6.47 6.52
N GLY A 62 5.21 -7.30 7.25
CA GLY A 62 4.83 -8.64 6.81
C GLY A 62 3.69 -8.65 5.80
N ASP A 63 2.86 -9.68 5.91
CA ASP A 63 1.83 -9.98 4.92
C ASP A 63 0.51 -9.24 5.19
N VAL A 64 -0.33 -9.19 4.17
CA VAL A 64 -1.75 -8.78 4.26
C VAL A 64 -1.95 -7.37 4.83
N LEU A 65 -1.00 -6.48 4.57
CA LEU A 65 -1.05 -5.09 5.05
C LEU A 65 -2.24 -4.37 4.43
N GLY A 66 -2.97 -3.59 5.24
CA GLY A 66 -4.13 -2.85 4.79
C GLY A 66 -5.29 -3.74 4.34
N TYR A 67 -5.41 -4.97 4.86
CA TYR A 67 -6.53 -5.86 4.56
C TYR A 67 -7.87 -5.13 4.76
N GLY A 68 -8.65 -4.93 3.69
CA GLY A 68 -9.96 -4.31 3.81
C GLY A 68 -9.94 -2.85 4.29
N MET A 69 -8.78 -2.20 4.24
CA MET A 69 -8.58 -0.79 4.62
C MET A 69 -9.53 0.11 3.81
N ARG A 70 -10.14 1.09 4.48
CA ARG A 70 -11.15 2.00 3.91
C ARG A 70 -10.70 3.44 3.80
N GLY A 71 -9.73 3.83 4.62
CA GLY A 71 -9.10 5.14 4.58
C GLY A 71 -7.84 5.20 5.42
N GLY A 72 -7.20 6.37 5.45
CA GLY A 72 -5.93 6.58 6.14
C GLY A 72 -4.72 6.29 5.25
N LYS A 73 -3.54 6.32 5.86
CA LYS A 73 -2.25 6.23 5.19
C LYS A 73 -1.35 5.22 5.88
N LEU A 74 -0.74 4.33 5.12
CA LEU A 74 0.25 3.37 5.60
C LEU A 74 1.55 3.53 4.81
N TYR A 75 2.63 3.92 5.48
CA TYR A 75 3.94 4.12 4.87
C TYR A 75 4.96 3.14 5.44
N ILE A 76 5.51 2.30 4.58
CA ILE A 76 6.54 1.33 4.92
C ILE A 76 7.85 1.77 4.27
N ARG A 77 8.93 1.87 5.05
CA ARG A 77 10.23 2.35 4.55
C ARG A 77 10.90 1.34 3.62
N ASN A 78 10.77 0.05 3.92
CA ASN A 78 11.46 -1.02 3.20
C ASN A 78 10.44 -1.93 2.49
N ASN A 79 10.73 -3.24 2.46
CA ASN A 79 9.95 -4.25 1.77
C ASN A 79 8.64 -4.59 2.50
N VAL A 80 7.69 -5.11 1.74
CA VAL A 80 6.42 -5.65 2.23
C VAL A 80 6.22 -7.08 1.73
N GLY A 81 5.44 -7.86 2.46
CA GLY A 81 5.18 -9.26 2.13
C GLY A 81 4.09 -9.46 1.08
N TYR A 82 3.34 -10.55 1.23
CA TYR A 82 2.30 -10.99 0.31
C TYR A 82 0.97 -10.24 0.51
N ARG A 83 0.15 -10.15 -0.55
CA ARG A 83 -1.28 -9.73 -0.46
C ARG A 83 -1.51 -8.34 0.15
N VAL A 84 -0.57 -7.42 -0.04
CA VAL A 84 -0.72 -6.03 0.42
C VAL A 84 -1.88 -5.36 -0.30
N GLY A 85 -2.75 -4.69 0.46
CA GLY A 85 -3.93 -3.99 -0.06
C GLY A 85 -5.08 -4.93 -0.43
N ILE A 86 -5.07 -6.19 0.00
CA ILE A 86 -6.14 -7.14 -0.35
C ILE A 86 -7.51 -6.62 0.12
N HIS A 87 -8.49 -6.62 -0.78
CA HIS A 87 -9.86 -6.10 -0.51
C HIS A 87 -9.93 -4.64 -0.02
N MET A 88 -8.86 -3.85 -0.18
CA MET A 88 -8.85 -2.41 0.08
C MET A 88 -9.92 -1.72 -0.77
N LYS A 89 -10.62 -0.73 -0.20
CA LYS A 89 -11.77 -0.09 -0.83
C LYS A 89 -11.87 1.37 -0.47
N GLU A 90 -12.41 2.18 -1.37
CA GLU A 90 -12.64 3.59 -1.12
C GLU A 90 -14.13 3.91 -1.15
N TYR A 91 -14.53 4.97 -0.44
CA TYR A 91 -15.89 5.46 -0.49
C TYR A 91 -15.92 6.99 -0.38
N LYS A 92 -16.40 7.65 -1.43
CA LYS A 92 -16.48 9.11 -1.52
C LYS A 92 -15.11 9.77 -1.30
N ARG A 93 -14.91 10.40 -0.14
CA ARG A 93 -13.67 11.10 0.22
C ARG A 93 -12.74 10.25 1.07
N GLN A 94 -13.15 9.02 1.41
CA GLN A 94 -12.35 8.09 2.18
C GLN A 94 -11.55 7.22 1.21
N ILE A 95 -10.29 7.61 1.01
CA ILE A 95 -9.36 6.97 0.05
C ILE A 95 -8.19 6.45 0.88
N PRO A 96 -8.03 5.12 1.00
CA PRO A 96 -6.89 4.54 1.70
C PRO A 96 -5.65 4.62 0.80
N VAL A 97 -4.48 4.76 1.42
CA VAL A 97 -3.19 4.89 0.72
C VAL A 97 -2.15 4.00 1.38
N ILE A 98 -1.45 3.19 0.59
CA ILE A 98 -0.28 2.41 1.06
C ILE A 98 0.91 2.72 0.16
N ILE A 99 2.05 3.04 0.78
CA ILE A 99 3.34 3.18 0.09
C ILE A 99 4.35 2.22 0.70
N ALA A 100 4.97 1.39 -0.14
CA ALA A 100 6.11 0.57 0.22
C ALA A 100 7.37 1.09 -0.48
N GLY A 101 8.40 1.41 0.31
CA GLY A 101 9.67 1.92 -0.19
C GLY A 101 10.51 0.88 -0.92
N GLY A 102 10.38 -0.38 -0.53
CA GLY A 102 11.08 -1.50 -1.14
C GLY A 102 10.25 -2.21 -2.20
N THR A 103 10.39 -3.54 -2.24
CA THR A 103 9.63 -4.44 -3.12
C THR A 103 8.46 -5.09 -2.38
N ALA A 104 7.58 -5.73 -3.14
CA ALA A 104 6.49 -6.54 -2.63
C ALA A 104 6.58 -7.97 -3.14
N GLU A 105 6.03 -8.92 -2.39
CA GLU A 105 5.86 -10.30 -2.86
C GLU A 105 4.57 -10.42 -3.72
N ASP A 106 4.06 -11.64 -3.90
CA ASP A 106 2.92 -11.91 -4.78
C ASP A 106 1.61 -11.26 -4.29
N PHE A 107 0.66 -11.11 -5.22
CA PHE A 107 -0.72 -10.66 -4.96
C PHE A 107 -0.84 -9.21 -4.44
N PHE A 108 0.13 -8.35 -4.74
CA PHE A 108 0.04 -6.93 -4.42
C PHE A 108 -1.19 -6.30 -5.09
N GLY A 109 -2.12 -5.73 -4.31
CA GLY A 109 -3.38 -5.17 -4.80
C GLY A 109 -4.46 -6.18 -5.18
N GLU A 110 -4.37 -7.43 -4.70
CA GLU A 110 -5.39 -8.46 -4.98
C GLU A 110 -6.80 -8.03 -4.53
N TYR A 111 -7.79 -8.15 -5.40
CA TYR A 111 -9.20 -7.81 -5.11
C TYR A 111 -9.45 -6.38 -4.59
N MET A 112 -8.53 -5.44 -4.81
CA MET A 112 -8.75 -4.05 -4.40
C MET A 112 -9.88 -3.41 -5.23
N ALA A 113 -10.75 -2.65 -4.57
CA ALA A 113 -11.91 -1.99 -5.15
C ALA A 113 -11.83 -0.46 -5.02
N GLY A 114 -10.66 0.08 -4.66
CA GLY A 114 -10.43 1.49 -4.43
C GLY A 114 -9.13 1.76 -3.68
N GLY A 115 -8.71 3.03 -3.63
CA GLY A 115 -7.50 3.45 -2.95
C GLY A 115 -6.28 3.57 -3.86
N VAL A 116 -5.16 3.93 -3.24
CA VAL A 116 -3.88 4.17 -3.90
C VAL A 116 -2.81 3.26 -3.30
N LEU A 117 -2.19 2.42 -4.12
CA LEU A 117 -1.00 1.64 -3.76
C LEU A 117 0.21 2.18 -4.52
N ILE A 118 1.34 2.34 -3.84
CA ILE A 118 2.59 2.82 -4.46
C ILE A 118 3.75 1.90 -4.06
N LEU A 119 4.53 1.45 -5.04
CA LEU A 119 5.70 0.59 -4.82
C LEU A 119 6.94 1.25 -5.43
N LEU A 120 7.97 1.50 -4.61
CA LEU A 120 9.10 2.35 -4.98
C LEU A 120 10.37 1.59 -5.33
N GLY A 121 10.65 0.44 -4.72
CA GLY A 121 11.87 -0.32 -4.98
C GLY A 121 13.16 0.47 -4.77
N LEU A 122 13.22 1.38 -3.79
CA LEU A 122 14.35 2.31 -3.59
C LEU A 122 15.69 1.61 -3.32
N GLU A 123 15.65 0.43 -2.70
CA GLU A 123 16.83 -0.38 -2.36
C GLU A 123 16.91 -1.67 -3.19
N ARG A 124 16.10 -1.76 -4.25
CA ARG A 124 16.04 -2.91 -5.17
C ARG A 124 17.33 -3.02 -5.96
N ARG A 125 17.88 -4.23 -6.08
CA ARG A 125 19.05 -4.46 -6.96
C ARG A 125 18.62 -4.44 -8.42
N GLN A 126 19.52 -4.03 -9.30
CA GLN A 126 19.26 -4.02 -10.73
C GLN A 126 18.85 -5.41 -11.22
N GLY A 127 17.71 -5.51 -11.91
CA GLY A 127 17.17 -6.76 -12.42
C GLY A 127 16.29 -7.55 -11.44
N GLU A 128 16.19 -7.13 -10.17
CA GLU A 128 15.18 -7.69 -9.27
C GLU A 128 13.80 -7.16 -9.67
N PRO A 129 12.75 -8.00 -9.63
CA PRO A 129 11.41 -7.54 -9.92
C PRO A 129 10.92 -6.61 -8.81
N LEU A 130 10.12 -5.61 -9.19
CA LEU A 130 9.54 -4.67 -8.22
C LEU A 130 8.50 -5.38 -7.33
N ALA A 131 7.81 -6.34 -7.92
CA ALA A 131 6.80 -7.16 -7.25
C ALA A 131 6.84 -8.62 -7.70
N GLY A 132 6.25 -9.49 -6.87
CA GLY A 132 5.93 -10.87 -7.19
C GLY A 132 4.87 -11.02 -8.29
N ASP A 133 4.33 -12.23 -8.41
CA ASP A 133 3.34 -12.61 -9.41
C ASP A 133 1.92 -12.19 -8.99
N TYR A 134 0.99 -12.26 -9.96
CA TYR A 134 -0.44 -11.95 -9.78
C TYR A 134 -0.74 -10.53 -9.28
N LEU A 135 0.12 -9.58 -9.64
CA LEU A 135 -0.01 -8.19 -9.23
C LEU A 135 -1.31 -7.57 -9.79
N GLY A 136 -2.14 -7.04 -8.88
CA GLY A 136 -3.46 -6.48 -9.18
C GLY A 136 -4.52 -7.51 -9.60
N THR A 137 -4.30 -8.81 -9.39
CA THR A 137 -5.29 -9.83 -9.74
C THR A 137 -6.64 -9.56 -9.06
N GLY A 138 -7.73 -9.63 -9.84
CA GLY A 138 -9.06 -9.32 -9.33
C GLY A 138 -9.32 -7.86 -8.95
N MET A 139 -8.46 -6.93 -9.36
CA MET A 139 -8.69 -5.50 -9.15
C MET A 139 -10.01 -5.05 -9.79
N HIS A 140 -10.82 -4.32 -9.02
CA HIS A 140 -12.10 -3.73 -9.42
C HIS A 140 -12.08 -2.20 -9.46
N GLY A 141 -11.13 -1.58 -8.75
CA GLY A 141 -11.03 -0.13 -8.64
C GLY A 141 -9.75 0.33 -7.92
N GLY A 142 -9.54 1.64 -7.86
CA GLY A 142 -8.32 2.25 -7.35
C GLY A 142 -7.20 2.31 -8.38
N VAL A 143 -5.98 2.60 -7.92
CA VAL A 143 -4.79 2.73 -8.76
C VAL A 143 -3.55 2.17 -8.05
N ILE A 144 -2.69 1.49 -8.80
CA ILE A 144 -1.38 1.07 -8.34
C ILE A 144 -0.32 1.84 -9.14
N TYR A 145 0.55 2.59 -8.47
CA TYR A 145 1.70 3.24 -9.08
C TYR A 145 2.97 2.45 -8.81
N LEU A 146 3.74 2.20 -9.85
CA LEU A 146 5.01 1.48 -9.78
C LEU A 146 6.13 2.40 -10.23
N ARG A 147 7.18 2.54 -9.41
CA ARG A 147 8.42 3.21 -9.81
C ARG A 147 9.23 2.25 -10.69
N GLY A 148 9.25 2.52 -12.00
CA GLY A 148 9.84 1.68 -13.03
C GLY A 148 8.81 0.96 -13.88
N SER A 149 9.13 -0.26 -14.29
CA SER A 149 8.28 -1.12 -15.13
C SER A 149 7.97 -2.46 -14.44
N VAL A 150 6.97 -3.16 -14.97
CA VAL A 150 6.59 -4.51 -14.56
C VAL A 150 6.42 -5.41 -15.78
N GLU A 151 6.87 -6.65 -15.68
CA GLU A 151 6.73 -7.61 -16.75
C GLU A 151 5.27 -8.05 -16.94
N PRO A 152 4.73 -8.10 -18.17
CA PRO A 152 3.31 -8.40 -18.40
C PRO A 152 2.83 -9.73 -17.81
N HIS A 153 3.70 -10.75 -17.71
CA HIS A 153 3.34 -12.06 -17.19
C HIS A 153 3.10 -12.08 -15.67
N LYS A 154 3.54 -11.05 -14.93
CA LYS A 154 3.31 -10.90 -13.49
C LYS A 154 1.97 -10.28 -13.16
N LEU A 155 1.29 -9.69 -14.14
CA LEU A 155 0.06 -8.95 -13.95
C LEU A 155 -1.16 -9.87 -13.83
N GLY A 156 -2.14 -9.44 -13.03
CA GLY A 156 -3.51 -9.93 -13.14
C GLY A 156 -4.07 -9.70 -14.54
N LYS A 157 -4.89 -10.63 -15.04
CA LYS A 157 -5.45 -10.58 -16.40
C LYS A 157 -6.34 -9.36 -16.63
N GLU A 158 -6.86 -8.81 -15.54
CA GLU A 158 -7.84 -7.73 -15.49
C GLU A 158 -7.19 -6.36 -15.34
N VAL A 159 -5.87 -6.26 -15.44
CA VAL A 159 -5.09 -5.04 -15.18
C VAL A 159 -4.39 -4.56 -16.45
N ALA A 160 -4.45 -3.25 -16.71
CA ALA A 160 -3.71 -2.58 -17.77
C ALA A 160 -2.59 -1.69 -17.20
N VAL A 161 -1.44 -1.68 -17.88
CA VAL A 161 -0.35 -0.73 -17.64
C VAL A 161 -0.56 0.51 -18.50
N LEU A 162 -0.47 1.69 -17.90
CA LEU A 162 -0.64 2.98 -18.57
C LEU A 162 0.43 3.96 -18.10
N GLU A 163 0.70 4.97 -18.92
CA GLU A 163 1.47 6.14 -18.53
C GLU A 163 0.67 7.02 -17.54
N LEU A 164 1.39 7.84 -16.78
CA LEU A 164 0.78 8.80 -15.86
C LEU A 164 0.19 9.97 -16.66
N ASP A 165 -0.95 10.46 -16.18
CA ASP A 165 -1.52 11.74 -16.60
C ASP A 165 -1.28 12.84 -15.55
N ASP A 166 -1.66 14.08 -15.86
CA ASP A 166 -1.51 15.23 -14.95
C ASP A 166 -2.24 15.06 -13.60
N GLY A 167 -3.30 14.25 -13.57
CA GLY A 167 -4.03 13.91 -12.35
C GLY A 167 -3.21 12.98 -11.48
N ASP A 168 -2.65 11.92 -12.08
CA ASP A 168 -1.75 11.00 -11.40
C ASP A 168 -0.52 11.72 -10.83
N GLU A 169 0.08 12.61 -11.60
CA GLU A 169 1.25 13.39 -11.18
C GLU A 169 0.98 14.20 -9.90
N LYS A 170 -0.22 14.78 -9.78
CA LYS A 170 -0.64 15.50 -8.57
C LYS A 170 -0.84 14.57 -7.39
N VAL A 171 -1.51 13.43 -7.60
CA VAL A 171 -1.81 12.44 -6.56
C VAL A 171 -0.51 11.81 -6.04
N LEU A 172 0.30 11.28 -6.95
CA LEU A 172 1.59 10.67 -6.65
C LEU A 172 2.53 11.69 -6.02
N GLY A 173 2.66 12.89 -6.59
CA GLY A 173 3.52 13.94 -6.06
C GLY A 173 3.15 14.38 -4.63
N LYS A 174 1.87 14.40 -4.29
CA LYS A 174 1.41 14.65 -2.91
C LYS A 174 1.90 13.54 -1.96
N PHE A 175 1.59 12.29 -2.26
CA PHE A 175 1.88 11.20 -1.31
C PHE A 175 3.37 10.87 -1.21
N LEU A 176 4.13 11.04 -2.29
CA LEU A 176 5.59 10.90 -2.24
C LEU A 176 6.25 11.97 -1.37
N LYS A 177 5.76 13.21 -1.36
CA LYS A 177 6.26 14.25 -0.44
C LYS A 177 6.01 13.87 1.02
N GLU A 178 4.77 13.48 1.33
CA GLU A 178 4.41 13.02 2.68
C GLU A 178 5.27 11.82 3.12
N TYR A 179 5.51 10.87 2.21
CA TYR A 179 6.40 9.72 2.44
C TYR A 179 7.85 10.15 2.69
N CYS A 180 8.38 11.06 1.87
CA CYS A 180 9.74 11.56 2.02
C CYS A 180 9.93 12.30 3.34
N ASP A 181 8.96 13.11 3.75
CA ASP A 181 8.98 13.82 5.03
C ASP A 181 9.03 12.85 6.22
N CYS A 182 8.30 11.73 6.15
CA CYS A 182 8.28 10.71 7.19
C CYS A 182 9.64 10.01 7.38
N PHE A 183 10.43 9.88 6.32
CA PHE A 183 11.66 9.10 6.31
C PHE A 183 12.94 9.91 6.07
N GLY A 184 12.82 11.24 5.93
CA GLY A 184 13.95 12.12 5.63
C GLY A 184 14.60 11.84 4.27
N LEU A 185 13.80 11.48 3.27
CA LEU A 185 14.28 11.17 1.92
C LEU A 185 14.22 12.40 1.00
N ASP A 186 15.06 12.41 -0.02
CA ASP A 186 14.96 13.42 -1.09
C ASP A 186 13.87 13.04 -2.09
N TYR A 187 12.85 13.89 -2.20
CA TYR A 187 11.76 13.74 -3.16
C TYR A 187 12.25 13.65 -4.61
N GLN A 188 13.30 14.40 -4.98
CA GLN A 188 13.81 14.38 -6.35
C GLN A 188 14.49 13.06 -6.68
N ALA A 189 15.28 12.50 -5.75
CA ALA A 189 15.87 11.17 -5.91
C ALA A 189 14.79 10.08 -6.03
N VAL A 190 13.72 10.15 -5.22
CA VAL A 190 12.58 9.22 -5.33
C VAL A 190 11.87 9.35 -6.69
N ARG A 191 11.89 10.53 -7.32
CA ARG A 191 11.25 10.80 -8.63
C ARG A 191 12.16 10.57 -9.85
N GLU A 192 13.42 10.20 -9.65
CA GLU A 192 14.39 10.06 -10.74
C GLU A 192 14.02 8.97 -11.75
N GLU A 193 13.40 7.88 -11.30
CA GLU A 193 12.91 6.81 -12.17
C GLU A 193 11.46 7.09 -12.61
N PRO A 194 11.11 6.82 -13.88
CA PRO A 194 9.74 6.96 -14.36
C PRO A 194 8.78 6.08 -13.59
N PHE A 195 7.51 6.45 -13.59
CA PHE A 195 6.44 5.65 -13.01
C PHE A 195 5.52 5.14 -14.10
N VAL A 196 4.87 4.02 -13.84
CA VAL A 196 3.68 3.55 -14.56
C VAL A 196 2.52 3.43 -13.60
N LYS A 197 1.30 3.50 -14.13
CA LYS A 197 0.08 3.21 -13.36
C LYS A 197 -0.59 1.95 -13.84
N LEU A 198 -1.25 1.27 -12.92
CA LEU A 198 -2.09 0.13 -13.20
C LEU A 198 -3.53 0.43 -12.81
N LEU A 199 -4.44 0.09 -13.71
CA LEU A 199 -5.88 0.25 -13.56
C LEU A 199 -6.61 -1.03 -13.98
N PRO A 200 -7.80 -1.30 -13.43
CA PRO A 200 -8.65 -2.38 -13.92
C PRO A 200 -9.12 -2.06 -15.35
N VAL A 201 -9.04 -3.04 -16.25
CA VAL A 201 -9.41 -2.92 -17.67
C VAL A 201 -10.92 -2.66 -17.85
N SER A 202 -11.73 -3.03 -16.86
CA SER A 202 -13.18 -2.87 -16.88
C SER A 202 -13.72 -2.53 -15.49
N SER A 203 -14.73 -1.66 -15.42
CA SER A 203 -15.50 -1.42 -14.19
C SER A 203 -16.36 -2.64 -13.77
N ARG A 204 -16.48 -3.66 -14.63
CA ARG A 204 -17.17 -4.93 -14.37
C ARG A 204 -16.39 -6.13 -14.93
N PRO A 205 -15.18 -6.44 -14.42
CA PRO A 205 -14.38 -7.54 -14.96
C PRO A 205 -15.07 -8.91 -14.81
N TYR A 206 -15.92 -9.04 -13.78
CA TYR A 206 -16.64 -10.27 -13.43
C TYR A 206 -18.14 -10.21 -13.72
N GLY A 207 -18.60 -9.21 -14.46
CA GLY A 207 -20.03 -9.00 -14.73
C GLY A 207 -20.73 -10.15 -15.48
N ARG A 208 -19.96 -11.10 -16.05
CA ARG A 208 -20.47 -12.33 -16.70
C ARG A 208 -20.33 -13.60 -15.85
N LEU A 209 -19.63 -13.54 -14.72
CA LEU A 209 -19.37 -14.71 -13.86
C LEU A 209 -20.47 -14.94 -12.81
N TYR A 210 -21.30 -13.93 -12.54
CA TYR A 210 -22.34 -13.97 -11.49
C TYR A 210 -23.78 -13.76 -12.00
N VAL A 211 -24.00 -13.77 -13.32
CA VAL A 211 -25.35 -13.76 -13.91
C VAL A 211 -25.60 -15.12 -14.55
N TYR A 212 -26.43 -15.92 -13.88
CA TYR A 212 -27.21 -16.99 -14.50
C TYR A 212 -28.59 -16.43 -14.86
#